data_AF-A0A960QB52-F1
#
_entry.id   AF-A0A960QB52-F1
#
_cell.length_a   1.000
_cell.length_b   1.000
_cell.length_c   1.000
_cell.angle_alpha   90.00
_cell.angle_beta   90.00
_cell.angle_gamma   90.00
#
_symmetry.space_group_name_H-M   'P 1'
#
loop_
_entity.id
_entity.type
_entity.pdbx_description
1 polymer ?
#
loop_
_entity_poly.entity_id
_entity_poly.type
_entity_poly.pdbx_seq_one_letter_code
_entity_poly.pdbx_strand_id
1 'polypeptide(L)'
;MSRLLDRLRRRLPRMSATERAALEAGTVWLDGEIFSGRPDLRRILAEPYPELRPEERAFLDGPVAEACRRVDPWAVHRARRLPDEVWDLLKSERFFGLT
;
A
#
# COMPACT_ATOMS: atom_id res chain seq x y z
N MET A 1 26.15 5.31 -30.09
CA MET A 1 25.42 5.40 -28.80
C MET A 1 26.33 5.35 -27.56
N SER A 2 27.46 4.61 -27.53
CA SER A 2 28.26 4.43 -26.30
C SER A 2 29.02 5.68 -25.80
N ARG A 3 29.56 6.50 -26.71
CA ARG A 3 30.36 7.69 -26.33
C ARG A 3 29.58 8.76 -25.56
N LEU A 4 28.25 8.81 -25.68
CA LEU A 4 27.40 9.76 -24.95
C LEU A 4 27.18 9.30 -23.50
N LEU A 5 26.90 8.02 -23.30
CA LEU A 5 26.73 7.41 -21.98
C LEU A 5 28.02 7.50 -21.14
N ASP A 6 29.19 7.32 -21.77
CA ASP A 6 30.48 7.45 -21.07
C ASP A 6 30.77 8.88 -20.62
N ARG A 7 30.38 9.91 -21.40
CA ARG A 7 30.52 11.31 -21.00
C ARG A 7 29.56 11.70 -19.89
N LEU A 8 28.32 11.17 -19.91
CA LEU A 8 27.33 11.40 -18.85
C LEU A 8 27.75 10.74 -17.54
N ARG A 9 28.24 9.49 -17.58
CA ARG A 9 28.76 8.77 -16.41
C ARG A 9 29.89 9.51 -15.70
N ARG A 10 30.75 10.22 -16.43
CA ARG A 10 31.84 11.04 -15.83
C ARG A 10 31.36 12.30 -15.11
N ARG A 11 30.13 12.76 -15.37
CA ARG A 11 29.54 13.95 -14.75
C ARG A 11 28.55 13.62 -13.63
N LEU A 12 28.19 12.35 -13.46
CA LEU A 12 27.30 11.95 -12.37
C LEU A 12 28.08 11.92 -11.05
N PRO A 13 27.50 12.44 -9.95
CA PRO A 13 28.10 12.36 -8.64
C PRO A 13 28.28 10.89 -8.21
N ARG A 14 29.30 10.61 -7.40
CA ARG A 14 29.48 9.28 -6.82
C ARG A 14 28.31 9.01 -5.88
N MET A 15 27.54 7.97 -6.21
CA MET A 15 26.41 7.51 -5.40
C MET A 15 26.88 7.19 -3.98
N SER A 16 26.23 7.78 -2.98
CA SER A 16 26.53 7.53 -1.57
C SER A 16 26.08 6.12 -1.14
N ALA A 17 26.66 5.61 -0.05
CA ALA A 17 26.29 4.30 0.48
C ALA A 17 24.82 4.21 0.89
N THR A 18 24.25 5.32 1.39
CA THR A 18 22.83 5.42 1.77
C THR A 18 21.91 5.50 0.56
N GLU A 19 22.27 6.24 -0.50
CA GLU A 19 21.53 6.24 -1.76
C GLU A 19 21.53 4.87 -2.44
N ARG A 20 22.67 4.16 -2.37
CA ARG A 20 22.77 2.78 -2.84
C ARG A 20 21.87 1.85 -2.05
N ALA A 21 21.92 1.92 -0.72
CA ALA A 21 21.03 1.13 0.11
C ALA A 21 19.56 1.42 -0.18
N ALA A 22 19.17 2.69 -0.40
CA ALA A 22 17.79 3.05 -0.75
C ALA A 22 17.35 2.50 -2.12
N LEU A 23 18.26 2.48 -3.11
CA LEU A 23 17.98 1.93 -4.45
C LEU A 23 18.01 0.40 -4.49
N GLU A 24 18.86 -0.24 -3.66
CA GLU A 24 19.03 -1.70 -3.60
C GLU A 24 18.08 -2.37 -2.59
N ALA A 25 17.57 -1.63 -1.60
CA ALA A 25 16.59 -2.14 -0.64
C ALA A 25 15.21 -2.43 -1.26
N GLY A 26 14.96 -1.96 -2.48
CA GLY A 26 13.76 -2.27 -3.24
C GLY A 26 14.07 -3.17 -4.43
N THR A 27 13.43 -4.34 -4.49
CA THR A 27 13.28 -5.04 -5.77
C THR A 27 12.21 -4.35 -6.59
N VAL A 28 12.49 -4.09 -7.86
CA VAL A 28 11.48 -3.65 -8.83
C VAL A 28 10.53 -4.82 -9.06
N TRP A 29 9.47 -4.91 -8.26
CA TRP A 29 8.47 -5.99 -8.33
C TRP A 29 7.36 -5.62 -9.31
N LEU A 30 6.26 -5.03 -8.83
CA LEU A 30 5.15 -4.59 -9.67
C LEU A 30 5.42 -3.19 -10.27
N ASP A 31 6.08 -2.32 -9.53
CA ASP A 31 6.25 -0.90 -9.89
C ASP A 31 6.97 -0.72 -11.24
N GLY A 32 8.02 -1.49 -11.52
CA GLY A 32 8.74 -1.36 -12.78
C GLY A 32 7.95 -1.80 -13.98
N GLU A 33 7.09 -2.81 -13.83
CA GLU A 33 6.22 -3.26 -14.91
C GLU A 33 5.13 -2.23 -15.21
N ILE A 34 4.54 -1.62 -14.17
CA ILE A 34 3.59 -0.52 -14.33
C ILE A 34 4.26 0.68 -15.01
N PHE A 35 5.43 1.12 -14.54
CA PHE A 35 6.13 2.27 -15.11
C PHE A 35 6.75 2.01 -16.49
N SER A 36 6.97 0.75 -16.86
CA SER A 36 7.35 0.38 -18.23
C SER A 36 6.22 0.56 -19.26
N GLY A 37 4.98 0.76 -18.81
CA GLY A 37 3.79 0.86 -19.66
C GLY A 37 3.38 -0.47 -20.32
N ARG A 38 4.01 -1.59 -19.94
CA ARG A 38 3.70 -2.93 -20.44
C ARG A 38 3.63 -3.95 -19.28
N PRO A 39 2.65 -3.81 -18.37
CA PRO A 39 2.52 -4.75 -17.26
C PRO A 39 2.07 -6.14 -17.74
N ASP A 40 2.72 -7.19 -17.26
CA ASP A 40 2.26 -8.57 -17.48
C ASP A 40 1.24 -8.95 -16.40
N LEU A 41 -0.04 -8.71 -16.72
CA LEU A 41 -1.15 -8.99 -15.82
C LEU A 41 -1.25 -10.47 -15.42
N ARG A 42 -0.80 -11.40 -16.28
CA ARG A 42 -0.84 -12.83 -15.95
C ARG A 42 0.18 -13.15 -14.87
N ARG A 43 1.38 -12.59 -14.96
CA ARG A 43 2.42 -12.74 -13.94
C ARG A 43 1.97 -12.14 -12.61
N ILE A 44 1.41 -10.93 -12.64
CA ILE A 44 0.97 -10.19 -11.45
C ILE A 44 -0.12 -10.96 -10.70
N LEU A 45 -1.13 -11.47 -11.43
CA LEU A 45 -2.23 -12.22 -10.82
C LEU A 45 -1.83 -13.63 -10.34
N ALA A 46 -0.70 -14.16 -10.82
CA ALA A 46 -0.19 -15.47 -10.42
C ALA A 46 0.76 -15.39 -9.21
N GLU A 47 1.04 -14.21 -8.66
CA GLU A 47 1.82 -14.09 -7.45
C GLU A 47 1.09 -14.77 -6.27
N PRO A 48 1.81 -15.52 -5.40
CA PRO A 48 1.26 -16.11 -4.18
C PRO A 48 0.88 -15.03 -3.14
N TYR A 49 -0.26 -14.37 -3.35
CA TYR A 49 -0.85 -13.51 -2.34
C TYR A 49 -1.33 -14.36 -1.16
N PRO A 50 -1.01 -13.97 0.09
CA PRO A 50 -1.45 -14.71 1.25
C PRO A 50 -2.99 -14.69 1.36
N GLU A 51 -3.56 -15.84 1.69
CA GLU A 51 -4.99 -15.94 2.00
C GLU A 51 -5.25 -15.45 3.44
N LEU A 52 -6.44 -14.87 3.64
CA LEU A 52 -6.88 -14.46 4.97
C LEU A 52 -7.19 -15.67 5.84
N ARG A 53 -6.68 -15.66 7.06
CA ARG A 53 -7.03 -16.63 8.10
C ARG A 53 -8.54 -16.50 8.44
N PRO A 54 -9.18 -17.57 8.94
CA PRO A 54 -10.60 -17.52 9.31
C PRO A 54 -10.94 -16.37 10.26
N GLU A 55 -10.06 -16.06 11.20
CA GLU A 55 -10.24 -14.97 12.17
C GLU A 55 -10.18 -13.59 11.51
N GLU A 56 -9.25 -13.40 10.56
CA GLU A 56 -9.12 -12.15 9.81
C GLU A 56 -10.33 -11.93 8.91
N ARG A 57 -10.78 -12.99 8.24
CA ARG A 57 -12.00 -12.95 7.44
C ARG A 57 -13.22 -12.64 8.29
N ALA A 58 -13.38 -13.28 9.45
CA ALA A 58 -14.48 -13.00 10.36
C ALA A 58 -14.46 -11.55 10.87
N PHE A 59 -13.27 -10.99 11.13
CA PHE A 59 -13.13 -9.58 11.52
C PHE A 59 -13.55 -8.62 10.40
N LEU A 60 -13.16 -8.90 9.15
CA LEU A 60 -13.57 -8.11 7.99
C LEU A 60 -15.09 -8.19 7.73
N ASP A 61 -15.63 -9.41 7.73
CA ASP A 61 -17.03 -9.66 7.36
C ASP A 61 -18.01 -9.25 8.48
N GLY A 62 -17.54 -9.16 9.73
CA GLY A 62 -18.31 -8.71 10.89
C GLY A 62 -18.00 -7.26 11.28
N PRO A 63 -17.08 -7.03 12.24
CA PRO A 63 -16.76 -5.70 12.77
C PRO A 63 -16.51 -4.62 11.71
N VAL A 64 -15.71 -4.89 10.66
CA VAL A 64 -15.42 -3.90 9.61
C VAL A 64 -16.66 -3.59 8.78
N ALA A 65 -17.38 -4.62 8.34
CA ALA A 65 -18.61 -4.42 7.58
C ALA A 65 -19.66 -3.63 8.39
N GLU A 66 -19.77 -3.88 9.69
CA GLU A 66 -20.66 -3.13 10.58
C GLU A 66 -20.23 -1.67 10.73
N ALA A 67 -18.94 -1.40 10.92
CA ALA A 67 -18.43 -0.04 10.97
C ALA A 67 -18.72 0.73 9.67
N CYS A 68 -18.52 0.11 8.50
CA CYS A 68 -18.83 0.71 7.22
C CYS A 68 -20.33 1.01 7.04
N ARG A 69 -21.23 0.14 7.52
CA ARG A 69 -22.68 0.37 7.45
C ARG A 69 -23.15 1.56 8.27
N ARG A 70 -22.49 1.81 9.41
CA ARG A 70 -22.84 2.92 10.32
C ARG A 70 -22.28 4.27 9.89
N VAL A 71 -21.42 4.30 8.88
CA VAL A 71 -20.79 5.53 8.40
C VAL A 71 -21.53 6.04 7.16
N ASP A 72 -22.09 7.24 7.27
CA ASP A 72 -22.49 8.05 6.10
C ASP A 72 -21.28 8.89 5.62
N PRO A 73 -20.72 8.60 4.43
CA PRO A 73 -19.55 9.32 3.92
C PRO A 73 -19.80 10.82 3.73
N TRP A 74 -21.01 11.22 3.33
CA TRP A 74 -21.34 12.62 3.10
C TRP A 74 -21.46 13.40 4.41
N ALA A 75 -22.08 12.79 5.43
CA ALA A 75 -22.14 13.38 6.76
C ALA A 75 -20.74 13.59 7.35
N VAL A 76 -19.85 12.59 7.23
CA VAL A 76 -18.46 12.68 7.69
C VAL A 76 -17.68 13.75 6.94
N HIS A 77 -17.85 13.84 5.61
CA HIS A 77 -17.19 14.85 4.80
C HIS A 77 -17.55 16.27 5.28
N ARG A 78 -18.84 16.53 5.55
CA ARG A 78 -19.31 17.84 6.05
C ARG A 78 -18.88 18.13 7.49
N ALA A 79 -19.03 17.15 8.38
CA ALA A 79 -18.75 17.32 9.81
C ALA A 79 -17.25 17.25 10.14
N ARG A 80 -16.43 16.75 9.20
CA ARG A 80 -14.98 16.50 9.37
C ARG A 80 -14.66 15.58 10.56
N ARG A 81 -15.62 14.76 10.97
CA ARG A 81 -15.51 13.79 12.07
C ARG A 81 -16.42 12.58 11.82
N LEU A 82 -16.05 11.45 12.41
CA LEU A 82 -16.95 10.29 12.51
C LEU A 82 -18.02 10.54 13.60
N PRO A 83 -19.21 9.92 13.48
CA PRO A 83 -20.17 9.86 14.56
C PRO A 83 -19.58 9.20 15.82
N ASP A 84 -20.01 9.64 17.00
CA ASP A 84 -19.47 9.16 18.28
C ASP A 84 -19.76 7.66 18.49
N GLU A 85 -20.92 7.18 18.02
CA GLU A 85 -21.28 5.76 18.01
C GLU A 85 -20.34 4.88 17.19
N VAL A 86 -19.78 5.42 16.09
CA VAL A 86 -18.80 4.72 15.26
C VAL A 86 -17.47 4.69 16.01
N TRP A 87 -17.07 5.79 16.65
CA TRP A 87 -15.87 5.81 17.49
C TRP A 87 -15.91 4.77 18.61
N ASP A 88 -17.05 4.61 19.27
CA ASP A 88 -17.21 3.65 20.37
C ASP A 88 -17.21 2.20 19.86
N LEU A 89 -17.81 1.95 18.69
CA LEU A 89 -17.69 0.66 18.01
C LEU A 89 -16.21 0.34 17.71
N LEU A 90 -15.47 1.26 17.09
CA LEU A 90 -14.07 1.03 16.71
C LEU A 90 -13.19 0.73 17.93
N LYS A 91 -13.43 1.42 19.07
CA LYS A 91 -12.71 1.16 20.32
C LYS A 91 -13.05 -0.22 20.90
N SER A 92 -14.34 -0.55 20.99
CA SER A 92 -14.81 -1.81 21.58
C SER A 92 -14.37 -3.03 20.77
N GLU A 93 -14.41 -2.93 19.43
CA GLU A 93 -13.95 -3.97 18.50
C GLU A 93 -12.42 -3.96 18.27
N ARG A 94 -11.67 -3.18 19.06
CA ARG A 94 -10.20 -3.15 19.08
C ARG A 94 -9.54 -2.78 17.74
N PHE A 95 -10.18 -1.96 16.91
CA PHE A 95 -9.61 -1.49 15.63
C PHE A 95 -8.26 -0.78 15.78
N PHE A 96 -8.02 -0.13 16.92
CA PHE A 96 -6.78 0.62 17.19
C PHE A 96 -5.66 -0.23 17.80
N GLY A 97 -5.85 -1.54 17.91
CA GLY A 97 -4.90 -2.48 18.49
C GLY A 97 -4.79 -3.78 17.70
N LEU A 98 -4.88 -3.69 16.36
CA LEU A 98 -4.65 -4.82 15.47
C LEU A 98 -3.16 -5.20 15.50
N THR A 99 -2.88 -6.46 15.81
CA THR A 99 -1.53 -7.06 15.83
C THR A 99 -1.53 -8.37 15.08
#